data_AF-A0A3B8XF97-F1
#
_entry.id   AF-A0A3B8XF97-F1
#
_cell.length_a   1.000
_cell.length_b   1.000
_cell.length_c   1.000
_cell.angle_alpha   90.00
_cell.angle_beta   90.00
_cell.angle_gamma   90.00
#
_symmetry.space_group_name_H-M   'P 1'
#
loop_
_entity.id
_entity.type
_entity.pdbx_description
1 polymer ?
#
loop_
_entity_poly.entity_id
_entity_poly.type
_entity_poly.pdbx_seq_one_letter_code
_entity_poly.pdbx_strand_id
1 'polypeptide(L)'
;MRARHLLGAGAAALAIAAFLPAPAAAAAVPRVEQADLNGDINTIMAAYISASVSRAESDHADALLVVINTPGGISTSMDDIVTSLLNSKVPVIAFVYPSGARAASAGLFVAQAADVLAMAPGTNIGSAHPIQATGADLTGDLGKKVLNDAVTRVRNLASMHGRNPDWAEDAVRNSVNINAEDAVRLHVADLEAADPTALLNAVDGRVVPRPNGSLTLHTAGGQVQDFPMPFWMLFLNALIDPTVAALLILLAAYGIITELTTPGAILPGVVGGIAAVLAIVSLANLPVNIAGALMMLLAFALFIADLKANTHGILSSGGVLALLLGMAFLINTGPFGLGVNPIAVLAAAIFTTGFFVFFIRKVWAARRRPVTTGAEALLGSKGDVREDLAPEGLVFVRGALWKAVASNGPIQVGASVRVVGRKGLQLQVVAGDTEAKKENG
;
A
#
# COMPACT_ATOMS: atom_id res chain seq x y z
N MET A 1 -19.47 -40.94 83.32
CA MET A 1 -19.98 -39.58 82.98
C MET A 1 -19.21 -38.90 81.82
N ARG A 2 -18.71 -39.61 80.78
CA ARG A 2 -17.90 -38.98 79.70
C ARG A 2 -18.03 -39.64 78.32
N ALA A 3 -19.24 -39.97 77.87
CA ALA A 3 -19.40 -40.59 76.53
C ALA A 3 -20.59 -40.08 75.70
N ARG A 4 -21.47 -39.20 76.23
CA ARG A 4 -22.68 -38.75 75.50
C ARG A 4 -22.58 -37.36 74.87
N HIS A 5 -21.48 -36.63 75.07
CA HIS A 5 -21.35 -35.26 74.54
C HIS A 5 -20.57 -35.14 73.21
N LEU A 6 -19.95 -36.22 72.72
CA LEU A 6 -19.16 -36.17 71.49
C LEU A 6 -19.97 -36.45 70.21
N LEU A 7 -21.17 -37.05 70.32
CA LEU A 7 -22.04 -37.35 69.17
C LEU A 7 -22.92 -36.16 68.73
N GLY A 8 -23.14 -35.16 69.59
CA GLY A 8 -23.93 -33.97 69.26
C GLY A 8 -23.15 -32.91 68.47
N ALA A 9 -21.83 -32.81 68.68
CA ALA A 9 -20.99 -31.82 68.02
C ALA A 9 -20.69 -32.17 66.55
N GLY A 10 -20.62 -33.47 66.21
CA GLY A 10 -20.41 -33.92 64.82
C GLY A 10 -21.63 -33.67 63.92
N ALA A 11 -22.84 -33.83 64.44
CA ALA A 11 -24.08 -33.60 63.69
C ALA A 11 -24.34 -32.10 63.43
N ALA A 12 -23.99 -31.22 64.38
CA ALA A 12 -24.10 -29.78 64.20
C ALA A 12 -23.07 -29.23 63.19
N ALA A 13 -21.86 -29.80 63.14
CA ALA A 13 -20.83 -29.40 62.17
C ALA A 13 -21.17 -29.84 60.73
N LEU A 14 -21.82 -31.01 60.55
CA LEU A 14 -22.31 -31.43 59.24
C LEU A 14 -23.54 -30.64 58.75
N ALA A 15 -24.39 -30.14 59.65
CA ALA A 15 -25.55 -29.32 59.28
C ALA A 15 -25.17 -27.89 58.86
N ILE A 16 -24.05 -27.35 59.36
CA ILE A 16 -23.56 -26.00 59.00
C ILE A 16 -22.80 -26.02 57.66
N ALA A 17 -22.18 -27.15 57.28
CA ALA A 17 -21.52 -27.30 55.98
C ALA A 17 -22.50 -27.35 54.79
N ALA A 18 -23.78 -27.62 55.03
CA ALA A 18 -24.83 -27.64 53.99
C ALA A 18 -25.37 -26.25 53.59
N PHE A 19 -24.93 -25.18 54.28
CA PHE A 19 -25.31 -23.79 53.99
C PHE A 19 -24.15 -22.93 53.47
N LEU A 20 -23.01 -23.54 53.10
CA LEU A 20 -21.99 -22.80 52.37
C LEU A 20 -22.51 -22.57 50.94
N PRO A 21 -22.69 -21.31 50.51
CA PRO A 21 -23.06 -21.04 49.13
C PRO A 21 -22.00 -21.65 48.23
N ALA A 22 -22.42 -22.55 47.34
CA ALA A 22 -21.55 -23.07 46.30
C ALA A 22 -20.93 -21.86 45.57
N PRO A 23 -19.62 -21.85 45.28
CA PRO A 23 -19.04 -20.78 44.49
C PRO A 23 -19.82 -20.76 43.19
N ALA A 24 -20.52 -19.65 42.92
CA ALA A 24 -21.16 -19.43 41.63
C ALA A 24 -20.08 -19.71 40.58
N ALA A 25 -20.32 -20.71 39.73
CA ALA A 25 -19.43 -20.96 38.60
C ALA A 25 -19.24 -19.62 37.90
N ALA A 26 -18.02 -19.09 37.88
CA ALA A 26 -17.73 -17.87 37.16
C ALA A 26 -18.21 -18.11 35.72
N ALA A 27 -19.22 -17.37 35.29
CA ALA A 27 -19.75 -17.50 33.94
C ALA A 27 -18.57 -17.37 32.97
N ALA A 28 -18.44 -18.33 32.05
CA ALA A 28 -17.41 -18.25 31.02
C ALA A 28 -17.61 -16.90 30.30
N VAL A 29 -16.54 -16.11 30.24
CA VAL A 29 -16.60 -14.79 29.61
C VAL A 29 -16.91 -15.01 28.13
N PRO A 30 -17.99 -14.44 27.58
CA PRO A 30 -18.35 -14.68 26.20
C PRO A 30 -17.22 -14.27 25.25
N ARG A 31 -16.99 -15.09 24.23
CA ARG A 31 -15.95 -14.85 23.23
C ARG A 31 -16.58 -14.26 21.99
N VAL A 32 -16.21 -13.03 21.66
CA VAL A 32 -16.67 -12.34 20.45
C VAL A 32 -15.47 -12.17 19.53
N GLU A 33 -15.49 -12.83 18.37
CA GLU A 33 -14.45 -12.61 17.36
C GLU A 33 -14.80 -11.34 16.57
N GLN A 34 -13.80 -10.48 16.32
CA GLN A 34 -13.98 -9.28 15.51
C GLN A 34 -13.29 -9.43 14.16
N ALA A 35 -13.98 -9.03 13.09
CA ALA A 35 -13.44 -8.92 11.75
C ALA A 35 -13.72 -7.55 11.14
N ASP A 36 -12.66 -6.86 10.75
CA ASP A 36 -12.75 -5.52 10.15
C ASP A 36 -12.97 -5.53 8.64
N LEU A 37 -14.17 -5.15 8.19
CA LEU A 37 -14.49 -4.85 6.80
C LEU A 37 -14.22 -3.37 6.51
N ASN A 38 -12.93 -3.06 6.29
CA ASN A 38 -12.44 -1.71 6.05
C ASN A 38 -11.96 -1.52 4.60
N GLY A 39 -12.44 -0.48 3.93
CA GLY A 39 -12.11 -0.17 2.54
C GLY A 39 -12.99 -0.90 1.52
N ASP A 40 -12.48 -1.09 0.31
CA ASP A 40 -13.28 -1.65 -0.79
C ASP A 40 -13.57 -3.15 -0.58
N ILE A 41 -14.80 -3.56 -0.93
CA ILE A 41 -15.17 -4.97 -1.02
C ILE A 41 -14.56 -5.56 -2.29
N ASN A 42 -13.50 -6.34 -2.11
CA ASN A 42 -12.80 -7.07 -3.18
C ASN A 42 -12.67 -8.56 -2.82
N THR A 43 -12.03 -9.33 -3.71
CA THR A 43 -11.87 -10.79 -3.56
C THR A 43 -11.10 -11.18 -2.30
N ILE A 44 -10.14 -10.34 -1.88
CA ILE A 44 -9.34 -10.60 -0.68
C ILE A 44 -10.13 -10.28 0.58
N MET A 45 -10.91 -9.19 0.59
CA MET A 45 -11.83 -8.86 1.68
C MET A 45 -12.87 -9.97 1.86
N ALA A 46 -13.44 -10.49 0.78
CA ALA A 46 -14.38 -11.62 0.85
C ALA A 46 -13.75 -12.90 1.43
N ALA A 47 -12.54 -13.24 0.98
CA ALA A 47 -11.80 -14.38 1.52
C ALA A 47 -11.50 -14.22 3.01
N TYR A 48 -11.15 -13.00 3.45
CA TYR A 48 -10.88 -12.68 4.84
C TYR A 48 -12.14 -12.79 5.72
N ILE A 49 -13.28 -12.24 5.30
CA ILE A 49 -14.53 -12.35 6.06
C ILE A 49 -14.99 -13.82 6.13
N SER A 50 -14.87 -14.58 5.03
CA SER A 50 -15.17 -16.01 5.01
C SER A 50 -14.27 -16.82 5.96
N ALA A 51 -12.97 -16.51 6.01
CA ALA A 51 -12.05 -17.09 6.98
C ALA A 51 -12.41 -16.69 8.42
N SER A 52 -12.89 -15.48 8.65
CA SER A 52 -13.34 -14.99 9.95
C SER A 52 -14.56 -15.73 10.46
N VAL A 53 -15.56 -15.97 9.58
CA VAL A 53 -16.73 -16.81 9.88
C VAL A 53 -16.29 -18.23 10.23
N SER A 54 -15.45 -18.84 9.38
CA SER A 54 -14.95 -20.21 9.60
C SER A 54 -14.20 -20.34 10.93
N ARG A 55 -13.42 -19.32 11.28
CA ARG A 55 -12.70 -19.28 12.55
C ARG A 55 -13.65 -19.12 13.73
N ALA A 56 -14.61 -18.20 13.68
CA ALA A 56 -15.61 -18.03 14.74
C ALA A 56 -16.39 -19.33 14.99
N GLU A 57 -16.75 -20.07 13.94
CA GLU A 57 -17.35 -21.40 14.05
C GLU A 57 -16.43 -22.43 14.71
N SER A 58 -15.18 -22.53 14.24
CA SER A 58 -14.19 -23.48 14.77
C SER A 58 -13.82 -23.21 16.23
N ASP A 59 -13.80 -21.94 16.60
CA ASP A 59 -13.44 -21.46 17.93
C ASP A 59 -14.64 -21.46 18.90
N HIS A 60 -15.82 -21.85 18.41
CA HIS A 60 -17.08 -21.81 19.15
C HIS A 60 -17.34 -20.44 19.79
N ALA A 61 -17.08 -19.37 19.04
CA ALA A 61 -17.36 -18.01 19.49
C ALA A 61 -18.86 -17.80 19.72
N ASP A 62 -19.21 -16.97 20.69
CA ASP A 62 -20.60 -16.63 21.01
C ASP A 62 -21.21 -15.65 19.99
N ALA A 63 -20.36 -14.85 19.34
CA ALA A 63 -20.73 -13.98 18.22
C ALA A 63 -19.53 -13.63 17.34
N LEU A 64 -19.80 -13.28 16.08
CA LEU A 64 -18.88 -12.60 15.17
C LEU A 64 -19.30 -11.14 15.03
N LEU A 65 -18.43 -10.22 15.43
CA LEU A 65 -18.58 -8.78 15.23
C LEU A 65 -17.88 -8.36 13.93
N VAL A 66 -18.65 -8.00 12.90
CA VAL A 66 -18.12 -7.44 11.65
C VAL A 66 -18.17 -5.91 11.74
N VAL A 67 -17.01 -5.28 11.88
CA VAL A 67 -16.90 -3.82 11.91
C VAL A 67 -16.83 -3.30 10.48
N ILE A 68 -17.76 -2.43 10.09
CA ILE A 68 -17.94 -2.02 8.69
C ILE A 68 -17.57 -0.54 8.51
N ASN A 69 -16.61 -0.30 7.63
CA ASN A 69 -16.34 1.00 7.04
C ASN A 69 -15.95 0.83 5.57
N THR A 70 -16.93 0.88 4.67
CA THR A 70 -16.73 0.59 3.25
C THR A 70 -17.50 1.56 2.35
N PRO A 71 -16.87 2.06 1.27
CA PRO A 71 -17.59 2.74 0.19
C PRO A 71 -18.40 1.78 -0.71
N GLY A 72 -18.19 0.47 -0.58
CA GLY A 72 -18.72 -0.54 -1.49
C GLY A 72 -17.60 -1.33 -2.17
N GLY A 73 -17.91 -1.95 -3.31
CA GLY A 73 -16.95 -2.75 -4.07
C GLY A 73 -17.64 -3.62 -5.11
N ILE A 74 -16.98 -4.72 -5.49
CA ILE A 74 -17.47 -5.59 -6.56
C ILE A 74 -18.60 -6.51 -6.06
N SER A 75 -19.64 -6.66 -6.90
CA SER A 75 -20.86 -7.39 -6.55
C SER A 75 -20.64 -8.88 -6.26
N THR A 76 -19.70 -9.53 -6.95
CA THR A 76 -19.40 -10.95 -6.71
C THR A 76 -18.81 -11.18 -5.32
N SER A 77 -17.86 -10.34 -4.89
CA SER A 77 -17.29 -10.42 -3.54
C SER A 77 -18.28 -10.03 -2.45
N MET A 78 -19.18 -9.08 -2.73
CA MET A 78 -20.32 -8.81 -1.88
C MET A 78 -21.18 -10.05 -1.69
N ASP A 79 -21.50 -10.77 -2.78
CA ASP A 79 -22.29 -12.00 -2.72
C ASP A 79 -21.61 -13.13 -1.95
N ASP A 80 -20.30 -13.29 -2.12
CA ASP A 80 -19.51 -14.24 -1.34
C ASP A 80 -19.58 -13.94 0.16
N ILE A 81 -19.45 -12.65 0.54
CA ILE A 81 -19.57 -12.22 1.95
C ILE A 81 -20.99 -12.48 2.46
N VAL A 82 -22.02 -12.00 1.77
CA VAL A 82 -23.43 -12.20 2.16
C VAL A 82 -23.73 -13.68 2.35
N THR A 83 -23.30 -14.53 1.42
CA THR A 83 -23.48 -15.98 1.49
C THR A 83 -22.77 -16.57 2.71
N SER A 84 -21.57 -16.11 3.03
CA SER A 84 -20.84 -16.54 4.21
C SER A 84 -21.55 -16.14 5.51
N LEU A 85 -22.03 -14.91 5.62
CA LEU A 85 -22.73 -14.43 6.82
C LEU A 85 -24.10 -15.10 7.02
N LEU A 86 -24.82 -15.39 5.94
CA LEU A 86 -26.11 -16.08 5.99
C LEU A 86 -25.98 -17.56 6.39
N ASN A 87 -24.87 -18.20 6.04
CA ASN A 87 -24.60 -19.60 6.35
C ASN A 87 -23.83 -19.81 7.66
N SER A 88 -23.46 -18.73 8.35
CA SER A 88 -22.74 -18.78 9.63
C SER A 88 -23.57 -19.53 10.69
N LYS A 89 -22.91 -20.43 11.43
CA LYS A 89 -23.48 -21.10 12.61
C LYS A 89 -23.37 -20.26 13.88
N VAL A 90 -22.60 -19.18 13.84
CA VAL A 90 -22.41 -18.22 14.93
C VAL A 90 -23.20 -16.95 14.61
N PRO A 91 -23.85 -16.29 15.59
CA PRO A 91 -24.53 -15.01 15.38
C PRO A 91 -23.59 -13.95 14.80
N VAL A 92 -24.04 -13.24 13.78
CA VAL A 92 -23.26 -12.18 13.11
C VAL A 92 -23.83 -10.81 13.46
N ILE A 93 -23.00 -9.96 14.07
CA ILE A 93 -23.33 -8.57 14.37
C ILE A 93 -22.55 -7.69 13.40
N ALA A 94 -23.24 -6.96 12.51
CA ALA A 94 -22.64 -5.89 11.72
C ALA A 94 -22.67 -4.59 12.53
N PHE A 95 -21.53 -3.91 12.61
CA PHE A 95 -21.42 -2.62 13.28
C PHE A 95 -20.77 -1.58 12.39
N VAL A 96 -21.55 -0.59 11.93
CA VAL A 96 -20.99 0.54 11.17
C VAL A 96 -20.27 1.47 12.15
N TYR A 97 -18.94 1.43 12.13
CA TYR A 97 -18.06 2.04 13.13
C TYR A 97 -16.65 2.24 12.55
N PRO A 98 -15.85 3.23 13.01
CA PRO A 98 -16.13 4.26 14.03
C PRO A 98 -17.04 5.39 13.54
N SER A 99 -17.26 6.41 14.36
CA SER A 99 -17.90 7.66 13.91
C SER A 99 -17.23 8.19 12.63
N GLY A 100 -18.04 8.60 11.65
CA GLY A 100 -17.58 8.97 10.30
C GLY A 100 -17.44 7.78 9.33
N ALA A 101 -17.58 6.53 9.80
CA ALA A 101 -17.66 5.36 8.94
C ALA A 101 -18.98 5.30 8.17
N ARG A 102 -19.00 4.43 7.16
CA ARG A 102 -20.16 4.21 6.30
C ARG A 102 -20.30 2.75 5.89
N ALA A 103 -21.54 2.34 5.64
CA ALA A 103 -21.88 1.11 4.93
C ALA A 103 -22.58 1.49 3.60
N ALA A 104 -21.77 1.89 2.61
CA ALA A 104 -22.28 2.34 1.33
C ALA A 104 -22.23 1.22 0.27
N SER A 105 -23.12 1.30 -0.72
CA SER A 105 -23.14 0.38 -1.86
C SER A 105 -23.18 -1.09 -1.45
N ALA A 106 -22.23 -1.92 -1.88
CA ALA A 106 -22.11 -3.32 -1.44
C ALA A 106 -22.11 -3.48 0.10
N GLY A 107 -21.63 -2.48 0.84
CA GLY A 107 -21.68 -2.45 2.30
C GLY A 107 -23.09 -2.48 2.87
N LEU A 108 -24.09 -1.90 2.19
CA LEU A 108 -25.50 -1.99 2.58
C LEU A 108 -25.95 -3.45 2.58
N PHE A 109 -25.65 -4.19 1.52
CA PHE A 109 -26.07 -5.60 1.39
C PHE A 109 -25.42 -6.47 2.46
N VAL A 110 -24.12 -6.28 2.71
CA VAL A 110 -23.40 -7.00 3.77
C VAL A 110 -23.99 -6.68 5.14
N ALA A 111 -24.25 -5.40 5.44
CA ALA A 111 -24.87 -4.97 6.69
C ALA A 111 -26.28 -5.56 6.87
N GLN A 112 -27.09 -5.58 5.81
CA GLN A 112 -28.46 -6.11 5.84
C GLN A 112 -28.50 -7.65 5.96
N ALA A 113 -27.41 -8.36 5.67
CA ALA A 113 -27.29 -9.81 5.81
C ALA A 113 -26.94 -10.29 7.23
N ALA A 114 -26.53 -9.38 8.12
CA ALA A 114 -26.17 -9.70 9.49
C ALA A 114 -27.42 -9.95 10.36
N ASP A 115 -27.26 -10.77 11.41
CA ASP A 115 -28.33 -11.03 12.39
C ASP A 115 -28.75 -9.75 13.12
N VAL A 116 -27.76 -8.96 13.51
CA VAL A 116 -27.94 -7.64 14.12
C VAL A 116 -27.13 -6.62 13.35
N LEU A 117 -27.75 -5.49 13.05
CA LEU A 117 -27.13 -4.33 12.42
C LEU A 117 -27.19 -3.16 13.39
N ALA A 118 -26.03 -2.75 13.88
CA ALA A 118 -25.87 -1.57 14.71
C ALA A 118 -25.07 -0.48 13.97
N MET A 119 -25.28 0.76 14.37
CA MET A 119 -24.57 1.91 13.82
C MET A 119 -24.03 2.79 14.94
N ALA A 120 -22.84 3.36 14.75
CA ALA A 120 -22.30 4.35 15.68
C ALA A 120 -22.82 5.76 15.35
N PRO A 121 -22.93 6.66 16.35
CA PRO A 121 -23.29 8.04 16.10
C PRO A 121 -22.37 8.69 15.05
N GLY A 122 -22.94 9.41 14.09
CA GLY A 122 -22.19 10.06 13.01
C GLY A 122 -21.76 9.12 11.88
N THR A 123 -22.31 7.91 11.81
CA THR A 123 -22.15 7.01 10.64
C THR A 123 -23.35 7.09 9.70
N ASN A 124 -23.21 6.52 8.50
CA ASN A 124 -24.29 6.48 7.51
C ASN A 124 -24.36 5.17 6.71
N ILE A 125 -25.52 4.90 6.10
CA ILE A 125 -25.81 3.67 5.35
C ILE A 125 -26.68 3.97 4.13
N GLY A 126 -26.47 3.25 3.03
CA GLY A 126 -27.26 3.37 1.80
C GLY A 126 -26.42 3.57 0.54
N SER A 127 -26.85 4.44 -0.37
CA SER A 127 -26.16 4.75 -1.63
C SER A 127 -25.77 3.49 -2.43
N ALA A 128 -26.76 2.64 -2.72
CA ALA A 128 -26.56 1.29 -3.23
C ALA A 128 -27.04 1.07 -4.67
N HIS A 129 -27.05 2.12 -5.47
CA HIS A 129 -27.35 2.02 -6.90
C HIS A 129 -26.23 1.29 -7.65
N PRO A 130 -26.55 0.22 -8.42
CA PRO A 130 -25.55 -0.50 -9.20
C PRO A 130 -24.99 0.35 -10.34
N ILE A 131 -23.67 0.35 -10.47
CA ILE A 131 -22.93 1.06 -11.52
C ILE A 131 -21.94 0.12 -12.20
N GLN A 132 -21.45 0.50 -13.37
CA GLN A 132 -20.37 -0.21 -14.05
C GLN A 132 -19.05 -0.05 -13.31
N ALA A 133 -18.11 -0.98 -13.53
CA ALA A 133 -16.75 -0.91 -12.96
C ALA A 133 -15.99 0.39 -13.36
N THR A 134 -16.42 1.04 -14.45
CA THR A 134 -15.88 2.32 -14.92
C THR A 134 -16.43 3.54 -14.15
N GLY A 135 -17.39 3.34 -13.24
CA GLY A 135 -18.10 4.41 -12.55
C GLY A 135 -19.28 4.99 -13.34
N ALA A 136 -19.60 4.44 -14.52
CA ALA A 136 -20.71 4.90 -15.35
C ALA A 136 -22.03 4.18 -15.01
N ASP A 137 -23.15 4.84 -15.28
CA ASP A 137 -24.48 4.26 -15.09
C ASP A 137 -24.71 3.04 -15.99
N LEU A 138 -25.48 2.07 -15.48
CA LEU A 138 -25.95 0.94 -16.26
C LEU A 138 -27.19 1.35 -17.07
N THR A 139 -27.09 1.32 -18.40
CA THR A 139 -28.18 1.74 -19.30
C THR A 139 -28.86 0.55 -20.00
N GLY A 140 -30.03 0.81 -20.58
CA GLY A 140 -30.78 -0.19 -21.36
C GLY A 140 -31.40 -1.32 -20.54
N ASP A 141 -31.77 -2.40 -21.22
CA ASP A 141 -32.45 -3.54 -20.60
C ASP A 141 -31.57 -4.28 -19.59
N LEU A 142 -30.25 -4.28 -19.80
CA LEU A 142 -29.31 -4.86 -18.84
C LEU A 142 -29.32 -4.08 -17.52
N GLY A 143 -29.28 -2.75 -17.55
CA GLY A 143 -29.34 -1.94 -16.34
C GLY A 143 -30.63 -2.16 -15.55
N LYS A 144 -31.78 -2.25 -16.23
CA LYS A 144 -33.06 -2.58 -15.58
C LYS A 144 -33.03 -3.96 -14.92
N LYS A 145 -32.44 -4.96 -15.57
CA LYS A 145 -32.30 -6.32 -15.02
C LYS A 145 -31.44 -6.31 -13.77
N VAL A 146 -30.25 -5.71 -13.83
CA VAL A 146 -29.32 -5.62 -12.69
C VAL A 146 -29.95 -4.85 -11.54
N LEU A 147 -30.61 -3.71 -11.82
CA LEU A 147 -31.29 -2.92 -10.79
C LEU A 147 -32.40 -3.72 -10.11
N ASN A 148 -33.26 -4.39 -10.88
CA ASN A 148 -34.37 -5.16 -10.30
C ASN A 148 -33.89 -6.39 -9.52
N ASP A 149 -32.80 -7.04 -9.94
CA ASP A 149 -32.17 -8.11 -9.16
C ASP A 149 -31.62 -7.58 -7.83
N ALA A 150 -30.87 -6.48 -7.87
CA ALA A 150 -30.33 -5.82 -6.68
C ALA A 150 -31.43 -5.38 -5.69
N VAL A 151 -32.52 -4.81 -6.20
CA VAL A 151 -33.70 -4.43 -5.40
C VAL A 151 -34.33 -5.66 -4.74
N THR A 152 -34.55 -6.73 -5.51
CA THR A 152 -35.15 -7.96 -4.97
C THR A 152 -34.25 -8.54 -3.86
N ARG A 153 -32.94 -8.54 -4.08
CA ARG A 153 -31.96 -9.05 -3.13
C ARG A 153 -31.94 -8.25 -1.83
N VAL A 154 -31.82 -6.92 -1.89
CA VAL A 154 -31.75 -6.10 -0.67
C VAL A 154 -33.06 -6.17 0.13
N ARG A 155 -34.22 -6.22 -0.55
CA ARG A 155 -35.52 -6.40 0.09
C ARG A 155 -35.60 -7.74 0.83
N ASN A 156 -35.11 -8.82 0.21
CA ASN A 156 -35.10 -10.15 0.84
C ASN A 156 -34.20 -10.18 2.08
N LEU A 157 -33.01 -9.57 2.02
CA LEU A 157 -32.11 -9.47 3.17
C LEU A 157 -32.75 -8.68 4.32
N ALA A 158 -33.28 -7.49 4.02
CA ALA A 158 -33.96 -6.66 5.02
C ALA A 158 -35.15 -7.42 5.65
N SER A 159 -36.02 -8.01 4.81
CA SER A 159 -37.22 -8.73 5.28
C SER A 159 -36.88 -9.94 6.15
N MET A 160 -35.80 -10.67 5.82
CA MET A 160 -35.37 -11.86 6.57
C MET A 160 -35.05 -11.53 8.03
N HIS A 161 -34.52 -10.33 8.28
CA HIS A 161 -34.16 -9.85 9.62
C HIS A 161 -35.18 -8.86 10.21
N GLY A 162 -36.36 -8.70 9.58
CA GLY A 162 -37.40 -7.79 10.05
C GLY A 162 -37.10 -6.29 9.88
N ARG A 163 -36.14 -5.95 9.02
CA ARG A 163 -35.75 -4.58 8.68
C ARG A 163 -36.59 -4.05 7.52
N ASN A 164 -36.64 -2.72 7.37
CA ASN A 164 -37.48 -2.01 6.41
C ASN A 164 -37.07 -2.29 4.95
N PRO A 165 -37.84 -3.12 4.21
CA PRO A 165 -37.47 -3.49 2.84
C PRO A 165 -37.74 -2.36 1.84
N ASP A 166 -38.71 -1.48 2.12
CA ASP A 166 -39.08 -0.39 1.21
C ASP A 166 -38.01 0.69 1.19
N TRP A 167 -37.48 1.06 2.36
CA TRP A 167 -36.32 1.95 2.42
C TRP A 167 -35.08 1.31 1.78
N ALA A 168 -34.85 0.01 2.00
CA ALA A 168 -33.73 -0.69 1.41
C ALA A 168 -33.81 -0.70 -0.14
N GLU A 169 -35.01 -0.86 -0.70
CA GLU A 169 -35.25 -0.68 -2.13
C GLU A 169 -34.93 0.75 -2.59
N ASP A 170 -35.38 1.77 -1.86
CA ASP A 170 -35.06 3.16 -2.19
C ASP A 170 -33.57 3.45 -2.18
N ALA A 171 -32.80 2.82 -1.27
CA ALA A 171 -31.35 2.97 -1.23
C ALA A 171 -30.67 2.44 -2.51
N VAL A 172 -31.28 1.46 -3.16
CA VAL A 172 -30.82 0.87 -4.44
C VAL A 172 -31.38 1.64 -5.64
N ARG A 173 -32.67 1.99 -5.66
CA ARG A 173 -33.28 2.69 -6.82
C ARG A 173 -32.91 4.15 -6.89
N ASN A 174 -32.94 4.84 -5.76
CA ASN A 174 -32.88 6.29 -5.64
C ASN A 174 -31.58 6.77 -4.98
N SER A 175 -30.65 5.85 -4.65
CA SER A 175 -29.37 6.15 -3.99
C SER A 175 -29.52 6.87 -2.65
N VAL A 176 -30.65 6.72 -1.95
CA VAL A 176 -30.85 7.40 -0.66
C VAL A 176 -29.82 6.94 0.36
N ASN A 177 -29.52 7.83 1.30
CA ASN A 177 -28.56 7.62 2.37
C ASN A 177 -29.10 8.26 3.63
N ILE A 178 -28.94 7.60 4.77
CA ILE A 178 -29.41 8.05 6.07
C ILE A 178 -28.33 7.88 7.14
N ASN A 179 -28.40 8.69 8.18
CA ASN A 179 -27.53 8.59 9.36
C ASN A 179 -28.00 7.48 10.31
N ALA A 180 -27.23 7.20 11.37
CA ALA A 180 -27.55 6.19 12.37
C ALA A 180 -28.92 6.39 13.05
N GLU A 181 -29.25 7.61 13.47
CA GLU A 181 -30.51 7.94 14.15
C GLU A 181 -31.73 7.61 13.27
N ASP A 182 -31.70 8.08 12.02
CA ASP A 182 -32.76 7.82 11.05
C ASP A 182 -32.82 6.35 10.65
N ALA A 183 -31.68 5.66 10.58
CA ALA A 183 -31.63 4.24 10.29
C ALA A 183 -32.34 3.41 11.36
N VAL A 184 -32.16 3.73 12.64
CA VAL A 184 -32.90 3.06 13.72
C VAL A 184 -34.38 3.45 13.71
N ARG A 185 -34.68 4.75 13.53
CA ARG A 185 -36.06 5.26 13.48
C ARG A 185 -36.89 4.65 12.36
N LEU A 186 -36.28 4.39 11.21
CA LEU A 186 -36.92 3.78 10.04
C LEU A 186 -36.82 2.24 10.02
N HIS A 187 -36.27 1.61 11.06
CA HIS A 187 -36.03 0.17 11.14
C HIS A 187 -35.13 -0.38 10.02
N VAL A 188 -34.17 0.42 9.57
CA VAL A 188 -33.09 0.00 8.65
C VAL A 188 -31.95 -0.64 9.42
N ALA A 189 -31.68 -0.13 10.63
CA ALA A 189 -30.76 -0.69 11.62
C ALA A 189 -31.51 -1.02 12.92
N ASP A 190 -30.97 -1.94 13.72
CA ASP A 190 -31.63 -2.48 14.91
C ASP A 190 -31.39 -1.61 16.16
N LEU A 191 -30.24 -0.94 16.24
CA LEU A 191 -29.90 -0.03 17.32
C LEU A 191 -28.72 0.89 16.97
N GLU A 192 -28.59 1.95 17.76
CA GLU A 192 -27.40 2.81 17.80
C GLU A 192 -26.54 2.43 19.01
N ALA A 193 -25.22 2.39 18.83
CA ALA A 193 -24.27 2.08 19.90
C ALA A 193 -22.98 2.91 19.75
N ALA A 194 -22.48 3.48 20.84
CA ALA A 194 -21.30 4.35 20.80
C ALA A 194 -19.98 3.61 20.52
N ASP A 195 -19.87 2.37 21.02
CA ASP A 195 -18.67 1.55 20.93
C ASP A 195 -19.04 0.05 21.00
N PRO A 196 -18.10 -0.87 20.70
CA PRO A 196 -18.36 -2.30 20.74
C PRO A 196 -18.83 -2.82 22.10
N THR A 197 -18.36 -2.23 23.21
CA THR A 197 -18.75 -2.70 24.55
C THR A 197 -20.22 -2.37 24.83
N ALA A 198 -20.65 -1.14 24.52
CA ALA A 198 -22.03 -0.72 24.63
C ALA A 198 -22.95 -1.56 23.73
N LEU A 199 -22.50 -1.86 22.49
CA LEU A 199 -23.22 -2.72 21.55
C LEU A 199 -23.44 -4.12 22.12
N LEU A 200 -22.38 -4.79 22.53
CA LEU A 200 -22.44 -6.17 23.02
C LEU A 200 -23.32 -6.32 24.26
N ASN A 201 -23.33 -5.32 25.15
CA ASN A 201 -24.24 -5.30 26.30
C ASN A 201 -25.71 -5.06 25.88
N ALA A 202 -25.97 -4.26 24.85
CA ALA A 202 -27.33 -3.92 24.39
C ALA A 202 -28.01 -5.02 23.56
N VAL A 203 -27.23 -5.96 23.02
CA VAL A 203 -27.72 -7.07 22.18
C VAL A 203 -27.72 -8.42 22.89
N ASP A 204 -27.16 -8.48 24.10
CA ASP A 204 -27.16 -9.69 24.92
C ASP A 204 -28.58 -10.20 25.19
N GLY A 205 -28.75 -11.52 25.11
CA GLY A 205 -30.02 -12.20 25.31
C GLY A 205 -31.02 -12.08 24.16
N ARG A 206 -30.71 -11.32 23.09
CA ARG A 206 -31.60 -11.22 21.92
C ARG A 206 -31.63 -12.55 21.16
N VAL A 207 -32.83 -12.95 20.74
CA VAL A 207 -33.05 -14.11 19.88
C VAL A 207 -33.12 -13.63 18.43
N VAL A 208 -32.19 -14.08 17.60
CA VAL A 208 -32.10 -13.71 16.19
C VAL A 208 -32.66 -14.85 15.32
N PRO A 209 -33.73 -14.61 14.54
CA PRO A 209 -34.33 -15.63 13.69
C PRO A 209 -33.44 -15.89 12.46
N ARG A 210 -33.31 -17.17 12.10
CA ARG A 210 -32.62 -17.64 10.90
C ARG A 210 -33.54 -18.60 10.12
N PRO A 211 -33.32 -18.82 8.82
CA PRO A 211 -34.11 -19.77 8.04
C PRO A 211 -34.15 -21.19 8.64
N ASN A 212 -33.08 -21.60 9.33
CA ASN A 212 -32.93 -22.94 9.91
C ASN A 212 -33.12 -22.98 11.45
N GLY A 213 -33.67 -21.93 12.06
CA GLY A 213 -33.91 -21.89 13.52
C GLY A 213 -33.76 -20.49 14.11
N SER A 214 -33.30 -20.42 15.35
CA SER A 214 -32.97 -19.14 15.99
C SER A 214 -31.70 -19.29 16.82
N LEU A 215 -30.87 -18.26 16.85
CA LEU A 215 -29.71 -18.19 17.72
C LEU A 215 -29.98 -17.17 18.84
N THR A 216 -29.39 -17.38 20.01
CA THR A 216 -29.45 -16.40 21.11
C THR A 216 -28.09 -15.77 21.26
N LEU A 217 -28.05 -14.45 21.35
CA LEU A 217 -26.81 -13.71 21.57
C LEU A 217 -26.40 -13.81 23.04
N HIS A 218 -25.17 -14.26 23.27
CA HIS A 218 -24.53 -14.25 24.59
C HIS A 218 -23.27 -13.38 24.47
N THR A 219 -23.39 -12.11 24.80
CA THR A 219 -22.39 -11.08 24.48
C THR A 219 -22.07 -10.14 25.63
N ALA A 220 -22.85 -10.15 26.72
CA ALA A 220 -22.63 -9.28 27.86
C ALA A 220 -21.24 -9.51 28.49
N GLY A 221 -20.46 -8.43 28.63
CA GLY A 221 -19.09 -8.49 29.13
C GLY A 221 -18.14 -9.34 28.27
N GLY A 222 -18.50 -9.63 27.02
CA GLY A 222 -17.72 -10.45 26.11
C GLY A 222 -16.36 -9.83 25.79
N GLN A 223 -15.33 -10.68 25.72
CA GLN A 223 -14.00 -10.28 25.29
C GLN A 223 -13.95 -10.27 23.77
N VAL A 224 -13.75 -9.08 23.21
CA VAL A 224 -13.55 -8.88 21.78
C VAL A 224 -12.13 -9.34 21.42
N GLN A 225 -12.05 -10.41 20.63
CA GLN A 225 -10.80 -10.92 20.09
C GLN A 225 -10.67 -10.46 18.65
N ASP A 226 -9.73 -9.57 18.41
CA ASP A 226 -9.45 -9.08 17.06
C ASP A 226 -8.83 -10.21 16.22
N PHE A 227 -9.42 -10.45 15.05
CA PHE A 227 -8.86 -11.32 14.03
C PHE A 227 -8.33 -10.47 12.88
N PRO A 228 -7.13 -9.86 13.01
CA PRO A 228 -6.62 -9.01 11.95
C PRO A 228 -6.38 -9.80 10.68
N MET A 229 -6.53 -9.14 9.54
CA MET A 229 -6.22 -9.72 8.23
C MET A 229 -4.80 -10.31 8.23
N PRO A 230 -4.63 -11.62 7.97
CA PRO A 230 -3.30 -12.24 7.95
C PRO A 230 -2.37 -11.54 6.97
N PHE A 231 -1.07 -11.47 7.30
CA PHE A 231 -0.08 -10.75 6.49
C PHE A 231 -0.13 -11.07 4.99
N TRP A 232 -0.32 -12.34 4.62
CA TRP A 232 -0.40 -12.73 3.21
C TRP A 232 -1.62 -12.12 2.50
N MET A 233 -2.78 -12.10 3.16
CA MET A 233 -3.97 -11.44 2.64
C MET A 233 -3.78 -9.92 2.61
N LEU A 234 -3.17 -9.34 3.64
CA LEU A 234 -2.85 -7.91 3.65
C LEU A 234 -1.94 -7.53 2.47
N PHE A 235 -0.92 -8.35 2.18
CA PHE A 235 -0.03 -8.18 1.03
C PHE A 235 -0.79 -8.28 -0.30
N LEU A 236 -1.65 -9.28 -0.47
CA LEU A 236 -2.46 -9.42 -1.68
C LEU A 236 -3.48 -8.29 -1.83
N ASN A 237 -4.10 -7.84 -0.74
CA ASN A 237 -5.02 -6.71 -0.74
C ASN A 237 -4.30 -5.42 -1.14
N ALA A 238 -3.05 -5.23 -0.70
CA ALA A 238 -2.23 -4.10 -1.12
C ALA A 238 -1.95 -4.11 -2.64
N LEU A 239 -1.88 -5.27 -3.30
CA LEU A 239 -1.72 -5.33 -4.77
C LEU A 239 -2.98 -4.93 -5.54
N ILE A 240 -4.15 -4.87 -4.89
CA ILE A 240 -5.38 -4.38 -5.49
C ILE A 240 -5.47 -2.86 -5.38
N ASP A 241 -4.64 -2.21 -4.58
CA ASP A 241 -4.63 -0.76 -4.43
C ASP A 241 -3.98 -0.07 -5.66
N PRO A 242 -4.70 0.84 -6.35
CA PRO A 242 -4.19 1.64 -7.47
C PRO A 242 -2.89 2.38 -7.19
N THR A 243 -2.74 2.89 -5.97
CA THR A 243 -1.57 3.65 -5.53
C THR A 243 -0.37 2.73 -5.38
N VAL A 244 -0.54 1.56 -4.76
CA VAL A 244 0.51 0.56 -4.65
C VAL A 244 0.94 0.10 -6.05
N ALA A 245 -0.01 -0.17 -6.95
CA ALA A 245 0.29 -0.51 -8.34
C ALA A 245 1.15 0.57 -9.03
N ALA A 246 0.77 1.84 -8.90
CA ALA A 246 1.51 2.97 -9.48
C ALA A 246 2.93 3.10 -8.89
N LEU A 247 3.07 2.91 -7.57
CA LEU A 247 4.38 2.93 -6.90
C LEU A 247 5.27 1.76 -7.30
N LEU A 248 4.70 0.56 -7.50
CA LEU A 248 5.42 -0.61 -8.01
C LEU A 248 5.96 -0.36 -9.43
N ILE A 249 5.17 0.26 -10.31
CA ILE A 249 5.62 0.64 -11.66
C ILE A 249 6.80 1.63 -11.59
N LEU A 250 6.72 2.61 -10.69
CA LEU A 250 7.79 3.59 -10.48
C LEU A 250 9.06 2.94 -9.92
N LEU A 251 8.91 2.05 -8.94
CA LEU A 251 10.03 1.28 -8.37
C LEU A 251 10.67 0.36 -9.44
N ALA A 252 9.84 -0.29 -10.25
CA ALA A 252 10.29 -1.10 -11.39
C ALA A 252 11.14 -0.28 -12.35
N ALA A 253 10.64 0.90 -12.75
CA ALA A 253 11.35 1.77 -13.67
C ALA A 253 12.68 2.26 -13.10
N TYR A 254 12.71 2.73 -11.85
CA TYR A 254 13.97 3.17 -11.24
C TYR A 254 14.98 2.04 -11.07
N GLY A 255 14.54 0.87 -10.62
CA GLY A 255 15.42 -0.30 -10.49
C GLY A 255 16.03 -0.74 -11.83
N ILE A 256 15.21 -0.76 -12.89
CA ILE A 256 15.67 -1.10 -14.24
C ILE A 256 16.61 -0.02 -14.80
N ILE A 257 16.26 1.26 -14.70
CA ILE A 257 17.09 2.37 -15.20
C ILE A 257 18.44 2.41 -14.50
N THR A 258 18.46 2.20 -13.18
CA THR A 258 19.71 2.22 -12.39
C THR A 258 20.62 1.05 -12.74
N GLU A 259 20.09 -0.16 -12.94
CA GLU A 259 20.89 -1.31 -13.40
C GLU A 259 21.47 -1.08 -14.80
N LEU A 260 20.66 -0.53 -15.73
CA LEU A 260 21.11 -0.26 -17.10
C LEU A 260 22.18 0.85 -17.19
N THR A 261 22.17 1.78 -16.25
CA THR A 261 23.15 2.90 -16.20
C THR A 261 24.39 2.56 -15.39
N THR A 262 24.27 1.67 -14.40
CA THR A 262 25.36 1.22 -13.55
C THR A 262 25.48 -0.30 -13.64
N PRO A 263 26.03 -0.84 -14.74
CA PRO A 263 26.18 -2.28 -14.90
C PRO A 263 26.96 -2.88 -13.73
N GLY A 264 26.38 -3.91 -13.08
CA GLY A 264 27.01 -4.62 -11.97
C GLY A 264 26.51 -4.26 -10.57
N ALA A 265 25.52 -3.37 -10.45
CA ALA A 265 24.84 -3.12 -9.18
C ALA A 265 23.97 -4.31 -8.74
N ILE A 266 23.37 -5.04 -9.70
CA ILE A 266 22.53 -6.25 -9.60
C ILE A 266 21.25 -6.07 -8.76
N LEU A 267 21.39 -5.60 -7.53
CA LEU A 267 20.30 -5.39 -6.58
C LEU A 267 19.19 -4.47 -7.13
N PRO A 268 19.49 -3.31 -7.75
CA PRO A 268 18.43 -2.46 -8.29
C PRO A 268 17.67 -3.15 -9.43
N GLY A 269 18.38 -3.91 -10.28
CA GLY A 269 17.77 -4.69 -11.35
C GLY A 269 16.83 -5.78 -10.83
N VAL A 270 17.23 -6.52 -9.79
CA VAL A 270 16.40 -7.55 -9.16
C VAL A 270 15.16 -6.95 -8.50
N VAL A 271 15.32 -5.89 -7.70
CA VAL A 271 14.20 -5.20 -7.06
C VAL A 271 13.26 -4.62 -8.11
N GLY A 272 13.80 -4.00 -9.17
CA GLY A 272 13.03 -3.47 -10.27
C GLY A 272 12.25 -4.55 -11.03
N GLY A 273 12.88 -5.70 -11.29
CA GLY A 273 12.26 -6.84 -11.95
C GLY A 273 11.10 -7.45 -11.14
N ILE A 274 11.30 -7.65 -9.83
CA ILE A 274 10.24 -8.14 -8.93
C ILE A 274 9.09 -7.12 -8.89
N ALA A 275 9.41 -5.83 -8.74
CA ALA A 275 8.41 -4.77 -8.75
C ALA A 275 7.63 -4.72 -10.08
N ALA A 276 8.27 -4.99 -11.23
CA ALA A 276 7.62 -5.04 -12.52
C ALA A 276 6.60 -6.20 -12.59
N VAL A 277 6.97 -7.39 -12.10
CA VAL A 277 6.05 -8.54 -12.05
C VAL A 277 4.87 -8.25 -11.14
N LEU A 278 5.11 -7.72 -9.95
CA LEU A 278 4.05 -7.35 -9.01
C LEU A 278 3.14 -6.25 -9.56
N ALA A 279 3.71 -5.26 -10.27
CA ALA A 279 2.94 -4.23 -10.96
C ALA A 279 2.00 -4.84 -12.01
N ILE A 280 2.48 -5.78 -12.82
CA ILE A 280 1.65 -6.48 -13.83
C ILE A 280 0.50 -7.24 -13.15
N VAL A 281 0.78 -7.97 -12.06
CA VAL A 281 -0.24 -8.67 -11.28
C VAL A 281 -1.28 -7.70 -10.71
N SER A 282 -0.85 -6.54 -10.24
CA SER A 282 -1.74 -5.50 -9.71
C SER A 282 -2.65 -4.93 -10.81
N LEU A 283 -2.06 -4.59 -11.97
CA LEU A 283 -2.76 -4.03 -13.12
C LEU A 283 -3.79 -5.01 -13.72
N ALA A 284 -3.57 -6.33 -13.61
CA ALA A 284 -4.51 -7.33 -14.13
C ALA A 284 -5.88 -7.30 -13.44
N ASN A 285 -5.95 -6.78 -12.21
CA ASN A 285 -7.18 -6.72 -11.41
C ASN A 285 -7.83 -5.32 -11.41
N LEU A 286 -7.21 -4.34 -12.06
CA LEU A 286 -7.66 -2.96 -12.06
C LEU A 286 -8.21 -2.53 -13.43
N PRO A 287 -9.16 -1.58 -13.48
CA PRO A 287 -9.66 -1.01 -14.74
C PRO A 287 -8.62 -0.04 -15.33
N VAL A 288 -7.54 -0.59 -15.88
CA VAL A 288 -6.42 0.19 -16.41
C VAL A 288 -6.82 0.98 -17.65
N ASN A 289 -6.53 2.28 -17.61
CA ASN A 289 -6.62 3.14 -18.78
C ASN A 289 -5.33 3.03 -19.61
N ILE A 290 -5.48 2.58 -20.85
CA ILE A 290 -4.37 2.43 -21.79
C ILE A 290 -3.62 3.76 -21.99
N ALA A 291 -4.33 4.91 -22.00
CA ALA A 291 -3.67 6.20 -22.15
C ALA A 291 -2.74 6.53 -20.97
N GLY A 292 -3.18 6.26 -19.75
CA GLY A 292 -2.36 6.43 -18.54
C GLY A 292 -1.13 5.53 -18.56
N ALA A 293 -1.32 4.25 -18.90
CA ALA A 293 -0.22 3.29 -19.04
C ALA A 293 0.80 3.71 -20.12
N LEU A 294 0.33 4.15 -21.30
CA LEU A 294 1.20 4.64 -22.37
C LEU A 294 1.97 5.91 -21.97
N MET A 295 1.34 6.82 -21.21
CA MET A 295 2.00 8.01 -20.68
C MET A 295 3.11 7.66 -19.67
N MET A 296 2.90 6.66 -18.82
CA MET A 296 3.96 6.15 -17.92
C MET A 296 5.11 5.51 -18.71
N LEU A 297 4.82 4.72 -19.73
CA LEU A 297 5.85 4.15 -20.61
C LEU A 297 6.63 5.24 -21.35
N LEU A 298 5.94 6.28 -21.84
CA LEU A 298 6.57 7.44 -22.46
C LEU A 298 7.49 8.16 -21.47
N ALA A 299 7.08 8.34 -20.21
CA ALA A 299 7.92 8.92 -19.17
C ALA A 299 9.25 8.16 -19.02
N PHE A 300 9.19 6.82 -18.97
CA PHE A 300 10.38 5.99 -18.86
C PHE A 300 11.27 6.07 -20.09
N ALA A 301 10.67 6.08 -21.30
CA ALA A 301 11.43 6.28 -22.53
C ALA A 301 12.15 7.63 -22.55
N LEU A 302 11.48 8.70 -22.10
CA LEU A 302 12.06 10.05 -22.02
C LEU A 302 13.19 10.12 -20.99
N PHE A 303 13.04 9.48 -19.82
CA PHE A 303 14.12 9.40 -18.82
C PHE A 303 15.34 8.66 -19.36
N ILE A 304 15.15 7.52 -20.03
CA ILE A 304 16.25 6.76 -20.65
C ILE A 304 16.91 7.57 -21.78
N ALA A 305 16.11 8.25 -22.59
CA ALA A 305 16.62 9.07 -23.68
C ALA A 305 17.43 10.26 -23.17
N ASP A 306 17.02 10.93 -22.08
CA ASP A 306 17.78 12.04 -21.47
C ASP A 306 19.12 11.57 -20.87
N LEU A 307 19.24 10.30 -20.48
CA LEU A 307 20.50 9.72 -20.02
C LEU A 307 21.52 9.53 -21.15
N LYS A 308 21.04 9.29 -22.37
CA LYS A 308 21.89 9.08 -23.56
C LYS A 308 22.13 10.36 -24.35
N ALA A 309 21.15 11.26 -24.38
CA ALA A 309 21.20 12.52 -25.12
C ALA A 309 21.67 13.68 -24.23
N ASN A 310 22.42 14.64 -24.80
CA ASN A 310 22.81 15.86 -24.08
C ASN A 310 21.65 16.89 -24.07
N THR A 311 20.47 16.50 -23.61
CA THR A 311 19.24 17.28 -23.68
C THR A 311 19.02 18.23 -22.51
N HIS A 312 20.01 18.37 -21.62
CA HIS A 312 20.04 19.35 -20.51
C HIS A 312 18.79 19.32 -19.61
N GLY A 313 18.09 18.18 -19.50
CA GLY A 313 16.93 18.04 -18.61
C GLY A 313 15.56 18.36 -19.24
N ILE A 314 15.49 18.74 -20.53
CA ILE A 314 14.22 18.97 -21.23
C ILE A 314 13.42 17.67 -21.31
N LEU A 315 14.08 16.56 -21.66
CA LEU A 315 13.45 15.24 -21.73
C LEU A 315 13.03 14.76 -20.33
N SER A 316 13.84 14.97 -19.29
CA SER A 316 13.43 14.68 -17.90
C SER A 316 12.19 15.47 -17.49
N SER A 317 12.10 16.75 -17.87
CA SER A 317 10.92 17.58 -17.54
C SER A 317 9.66 17.07 -18.24
N GLY A 318 9.77 16.71 -19.54
CA GLY A 318 8.69 16.05 -20.27
C GLY A 318 8.32 14.69 -19.68
N GLY A 319 9.31 13.92 -19.22
CA GLY A 319 9.11 12.64 -18.55
C GLY A 319 8.36 12.77 -17.22
N VAL A 320 8.70 13.78 -16.40
CA VAL A 320 7.95 14.06 -15.15
C VAL A 320 6.49 14.39 -15.45
N LEU A 321 6.23 15.23 -16.47
CA LEU A 321 4.86 15.57 -16.86
C LEU A 321 4.09 14.35 -17.38
N ALA A 322 4.73 13.54 -18.23
CA ALA A 322 4.14 12.31 -18.74
C ALA A 322 3.87 11.31 -17.59
N LEU A 323 4.75 11.23 -16.59
CA LEU A 323 4.56 10.39 -15.41
C LEU A 323 3.38 10.87 -14.57
N LEU A 324 3.26 12.19 -14.34
CA LEU A 324 2.16 12.80 -13.61
C LEU A 324 0.81 12.51 -14.26
N LEU A 325 0.70 12.78 -15.57
CA LEU A 325 -0.51 12.49 -16.34
C LEU A 325 -0.77 10.98 -16.41
N GLY A 326 0.29 10.18 -16.55
CA GLY A 326 0.22 8.73 -16.55
C GLY A 326 -0.37 8.17 -15.27
N MET A 327 0.15 8.58 -14.10
CA MET A 327 -0.36 8.16 -12.79
C MET A 327 -1.78 8.68 -12.54
N ALA A 328 -2.08 9.93 -12.91
CA ALA A 328 -3.40 10.52 -12.72
C ALA A 328 -4.48 9.81 -13.56
N PHE A 329 -4.14 9.37 -14.77
CA PHE A 329 -5.06 8.68 -15.66
C PHE A 329 -4.96 7.15 -15.59
N LEU A 330 -4.02 6.58 -14.84
CA LEU A 330 -3.67 5.15 -14.90
C LEU A 330 -4.87 4.24 -14.72
N ILE A 331 -5.74 4.58 -13.76
CA ILE A 331 -6.94 3.81 -13.44
C ILE A 331 -8.17 4.62 -13.82
N ASN A 332 -9.07 4.01 -14.58
CA ASN A 332 -10.32 4.63 -15.00
C ASN A 332 -11.40 4.44 -13.92
N THR A 333 -11.54 5.41 -13.01
CA THR A 333 -12.40 5.27 -11.82
C THR A 333 -13.69 6.10 -11.86
N GLY A 334 -14.04 6.67 -13.02
CA GLY A 334 -15.18 7.58 -13.10
C GLY A 334 -15.06 8.79 -12.15
N PRO A 335 -16.18 9.46 -11.81
CA PRO A 335 -16.17 10.68 -10.98
C PRO A 335 -15.83 10.46 -9.50
N PHE A 336 -15.94 9.22 -9.01
CA PHE A 336 -15.89 8.90 -7.58
C PHE A 336 -14.60 8.16 -7.20
N GLY A 337 -13.50 8.91 -7.08
CA GLY A 337 -12.50 8.77 -6.01
C GLY A 337 -11.64 7.50 -5.88
N LEU A 338 -11.78 6.47 -6.71
CA LEU A 338 -11.00 5.22 -6.59
C LEU A 338 -9.65 5.23 -7.36
N GLY A 339 -9.19 6.41 -7.81
CA GLY A 339 -7.94 6.56 -8.54
C GLY A 339 -6.69 6.47 -7.66
N VAL A 340 -5.51 6.63 -8.27
CA VAL A 340 -4.24 6.77 -7.54
C VAL A 340 -4.33 7.94 -6.56
N ASN A 341 -3.93 7.74 -5.30
CA ASN A 341 -4.00 8.78 -4.28
C ASN A 341 -3.26 10.06 -4.74
N PRO A 342 -3.94 11.23 -4.82
CA PRO A 342 -3.32 12.48 -5.30
C PRO A 342 -2.08 12.90 -4.52
N ILE A 343 -2.02 12.60 -3.23
CA ILE A 343 -0.86 12.87 -2.37
C ILE A 343 0.31 12.00 -2.81
N ALA A 344 0.06 10.72 -3.13
CA ALA A 344 1.10 9.83 -3.64
C ALA A 344 1.60 10.27 -5.02
N VAL A 345 0.70 10.73 -5.91
CA VAL A 345 1.08 11.32 -7.21
C VAL A 345 1.98 12.53 -7.00
N LEU A 346 1.60 13.47 -6.11
CA LEU A 346 2.40 14.65 -5.80
C LEU A 346 3.75 14.29 -5.17
N ALA A 347 3.77 13.36 -4.22
CA ALA A 347 4.99 12.89 -3.57
C ALA A 347 5.94 12.22 -4.58
N ALA A 348 5.41 11.36 -5.45
CA ALA A 348 6.17 10.74 -6.53
C ALA A 348 6.73 11.78 -7.49
N ALA A 349 5.97 12.82 -7.83
CA ALA A 349 6.42 13.90 -8.69
C ALA A 349 7.53 14.74 -8.05
N ILE A 350 7.39 15.12 -6.78
CA ILE A 350 8.40 15.86 -6.03
C ILE A 350 9.69 15.03 -5.94
N PHE A 351 9.57 13.76 -5.57
CA PHE A 351 10.71 12.86 -5.44
C PHE A 351 11.42 12.64 -6.79
N THR A 352 10.66 12.37 -7.86
CA THR A 352 11.17 12.19 -9.22
C THR A 352 11.86 13.45 -9.72
N THR A 353 11.23 14.61 -9.58
CA THR A 353 11.81 15.90 -9.97
C THR A 353 13.09 16.17 -9.18
N GLY A 354 13.07 15.98 -7.85
CA GLY A 354 14.23 16.17 -6.98
C GLY A 354 15.38 15.24 -7.35
N PHE A 355 15.09 13.97 -7.63
CA PHE A 355 16.07 12.97 -8.08
C PHE A 355 16.74 13.41 -9.38
N PHE A 356 15.98 13.82 -10.41
CA PHE A 356 16.56 14.25 -11.68
C PHE A 356 17.33 15.57 -11.56
N VAL A 357 16.83 16.55 -10.79
CA VAL A 357 17.57 17.80 -10.52
C VAL A 357 18.91 17.49 -9.84
N PHE A 358 18.91 16.64 -8.81
CA PHE A 358 20.14 16.21 -8.14
C PHE A 358 21.09 15.48 -9.10
N PHE A 359 20.56 14.54 -9.90
CA PHE A 359 21.33 13.75 -10.83
C PHE A 359 21.96 14.61 -11.93
N ILE A 360 21.18 15.48 -12.59
CA ILE A 360 21.68 16.43 -13.59
C ILE A 360 22.78 17.31 -12.99
N ARG A 361 22.59 17.79 -11.76
CA ARG A 361 23.61 18.60 -11.07
C ARG A 361 24.90 17.82 -10.84
N LYS A 362 24.81 16.54 -10.48
CA LYS A 362 25.97 15.65 -10.30
C LYS A 362 26.67 15.34 -11.62
N VAL A 363 25.92 15.04 -12.68
CA VAL A 363 26.48 14.80 -14.03
C VAL A 363 27.17 16.05 -14.55
N TRP A 364 26.55 17.22 -14.40
CA TRP A 364 27.15 18.49 -14.82
C TRP A 364 28.41 18.82 -14.02
N ALA A 365 28.39 18.61 -12.71
CA ALA A 365 29.57 18.77 -11.86
C ALA A 365 30.68 17.78 -12.23
N ALA A 366 30.35 16.52 -12.55
CA ALA A 366 31.32 15.51 -12.97
C ALA A 366 31.96 15.86 -14.32
N ARG A 367 31.17 16.33 -15.29
CA ARG A 367 31.66 16.77 -16.61
C ARG A 367 32.53 18.03 -16.55
N ARG A 368 32.33 18.88 -15.54
CA ARG A 368 33.14 20.09 -15.31
C ARG A 368 34.41 19.84 -14.49
N ARG A 369 34.64 18.62 -14.01
CA ARG A 369 35.91 18.29 -13.36
C ARG A 369 37.02 18.28 -14.40
N PRO A 370 38.15 18.96 -14.14
CA PRO A 370 39.27 18.95 -15.07
C PRO A 370 39.75 17.51 -15.28
N VAL A 371 39.99 17.15 -16.54
CA VAL A 371 40.50 15.84 -16.93
C VAL A 371 41.89 15.66 -16.32
N THR A 372 42.00 14.81 -15.30
CA THR A 372 43.27 14.58 -14.57
C THR A 372 44.07 13.40 -15.11
N THR A 373 43.54 12.69 -16.11
CA THR A 373 44.15 11.49 -16.72
C THR A 373 44.14 11.57 -18.25
N GLY A 374 45.28 11.31 -18.89
CA GLY A 374 45.40 11.27 -20.36
C GLY A 374 46.43 12.26 -20.94
N ALA A 375 46.47 12.35 -22.27
CA ALA A 375 47.44 13.16 -23.03
C ALA A 375 47.44 14.66 -22.65
N GLU A 376 46.26 15.18 -22.30
CA GLU A 376 46.04 16.58 -21.93
C GLU A 376 46.57 16.90 -20.54
N ALA A 377 46.62 15.90 -19.65
CA ALA A 377 47.17 16.04 -18.31
C ALA A 377 48.72 16.09 -18.30
N LEU A 378 49.36 15.72 -19.40
CA LEU A 378 50.82 15.81 -19.55
C LEU A 378 51.25 17.23 -19.94
N LEU A 379 50.40 17.99 -20.63
CA LEU A 379 50.70 19.38 -21.01
C LEU A 379 50.83 20.27 -19.78
N GLY A 380 51.93 21.00 -19.68
CA GLY A 380 52.26 21.86 -18.53
C GLY A 380 52.85 21.14 -17.32
N SER A 381 52.94 19.80 -17.33
CA SER A 381 53.55 19.05 -16.24
C SER A 381 55.08 19.23 -16.21
N LYS A 382 55.65 19.27 -14.99
CA LYS A 382 57.10 19.28 -14.75
C LYS A 382 57.62 17.83 -14.69
N GLY A 383 58.83 17.61 -15.17
CA GLY A 383 59.54 16.34 -15.04
C GLY A 383 61.04 16.54 -15.04
N ASP A 384 61.79 15.45 -14.88
CA ASP A 384 63.25 15.46 -14.79
C ASP A 384 63.87 14.67 -15.95
N VAL A 385 64.94 15.21 -16.52
CA VAL A 385 65.70 14.53 -17.58
C VAL A 385 66.49 13.37 -16.99
N ARG A 386 66.29 12.17 -17.56
CA ARG A 386 66.98 10.93 -17.15
C ARG A 386 68.06 10.50 -18.14
N GLU A 387 67.94 10.93 -19.39
CA GLU A 387 68.91 10.74 -20.47
C GLU A 387 69.01 12.05 -21.26
N ASP A 388 70.24 12.45 -21.63
CA ASP A 388 70.50 13.71 -22.32
C ASP A 388 69.61 13.86 -23.56
N LEU A 389 68.92 14.99 -23.68
CA LEU A 389 68.04 15.26 -24.82
C LEU A 389 68.81 16.01 -25.91
N ALA A 390 69.28 15.30 -26.94
CA ALA A 390 70.02 15.91 -28.06
C ALA A 390 69.81 15.18 -29.40
N PRO A 391 68.66 15.36 -30.11
CA PRO A 391 67.46 16.10 -29.72
C PRO A 391 66.45 15.24 -28.94
N GLU A 392 66.62 13.92 -28.95
CA GLU A 392 65.75 12.96 -28.26
C GLU A 392 66.43 12.39 -27.01
N GLY A 393 65.63 12.02 -26.01
CA GLY A 393 66.08 11.41 -24.77
C GLY A 393 64.89 10.96 -23.92
N LEU A 394 65.15 10.60 -22.67
CA LEU A 394 64.14 10.13 -21.73
C LEU A 394 63.90 11.13 -20.59
N VAL A 395 62.63 11.41 -20.32
CA VAL A 395 62.19 12.26 -19.21
C VAL A 395 61.27 11.49 -18.28
N PHE A 396 61.37 11.74 -16.98
CA PHE A 396 60.48 11.18 -15.98
C PHE A 396 59.39 12.19 -15.64
N VAL A 397 58.15 11.91 -16.04
CA VAL A 397 57.00 12.81 -15.89
C VAL A 397 55.85 12.03 -15.27
N ARG A 398 55.31 12.53 -14.14
CA ARG A 398 54.15 11.96 -13.43
C ARG A 398 54.25 10.43 -13.17
N GLY A 399 55.43 9.97 -12.77
CA GLY A 399 55.64 8.58 -12.36
C GLY A 399 56.00 7.59 -13.49
N ALA A 400 56.19 8.05 -14.73
CA ALA A 400 56.56 7.22 -15.86
C ALA A 400 57.72 7.82 -16.69
N LEU A 401 58.51 6.95 -17.31
CA LEU A 401 59.53 7.31 -18.30
C LEU A 401 58.88 7.52 -19.66
N TRP A 402 59.15 8.67 -20.27
CA TRP A 402 58.65 9.05 -21.58
C TRP A 402 59.80 9.39 -22.52
N LYS A 403 59.68 9.00 -23.79
CA LYS A 403 60.52 9.56 -24.85
C LYS A 403 60.15 11.02 -25.03
N ALA A 404 61.14 11.91 -25.05
CA ALA A 404 60.91 13.31 -25.28
C ALA A 404 61.89 13.89 -26.30
N VAL A 405 61.51 15.00 -26.91
CA VAL A 405 62.35 15.82 -27.80
C VAL A 405 62.47 17.20 -27.20
N ALA A 406 63.70 17.70 -27.09
CA ALA A 406 63.94 19.06 -26.68
C ALA A 406 63.58 20.04 -27.81
N SER A 407 62.67 20.98 -27.54
CA SER A 407 62.26 21.98 -28.54
C SER A 407 63.26 23.13 -28.69
N ASN A 408 64.05 23.44 -27.65
CA ASN A 408 64.95 24.60 -27.60
C ASN A 408 66.37 24.19 -27.14
N GLY A 409 67.12 23.50 -27.99
CA GLY A 409 68.52 23.12 -27.72
C GLY A 409 68.68 21.91 -26.79
N PRO A 410 69.92 21.40 -26.61
CA PRO A 410 70.17 20.19 -25.83
C PRO A 410 69.93 20.42 -24.33
N ILE A 411 69.29 19.46 -23.66
CA ILE A 411 69.00 19.51 -22.22
C ILE A 411 69.72 18.34 -21.53
N GLN A 412 70.52 18.65 -20.51
CA GLN A 412 71.34 17.66 -19.81
C GLN A 412 70.54 16.84 -18.78
N VAL A 413 71.01 15.62 -18.50
CA VAL A 413 70.54 14.76 -17.41
C VAL A 413 70.48 15.52 -16.09
N GLY A 414 69.38 15.36 -15.36
CA GLY A 414 69.14 15.99 -14.07
C GLY A 414 68.49 17.38 -14.14
N ALA A 415 68.36 17.98 -15.34
CA ALA A 415 67.62 19.23 -15.50
C ALA A 415 66.10 19.01 -15.37
N SER A 416 65.39 20.04 -14.89
CA SER A 416 63.93 20.05 -14.86
C SER A 416 63.38 20.54 -16.20
N VAL A 417 62.31 19.91 -16.68
CA VAL A 417 61.67 20.21 -17.96
C VAL A 417 60.17 20.38 -17.81
N ARG A 418 59.57 21.20 -18.67
CA ARG A 418 58.12 21.38 -18.78
C ARG A 418 57.65 20.81 -20.11
N VAL A 419 56.60 19.98 -20.07
CA VAL A 419 55.97 19.42 -21.26
C VAL A 419 55.13 20.50 -21.95
N VAL A 420 55.43 20.80 -23.21
CA VAL A 420 54.74 21.82 -24.02
C VAL A 420 53.85 21.22 -25.09
N GLY A 421 54.10 19.97 -25.46
CA GLY A 421 53.37 19.29 -26.53
C GLY A 421 53.52 17.77 -26.44
N ARG A 422 52.70 17.05 -27.20
CA ARG A 422 52.82 15.60 -27.36
C ARG A 422 52.51 15.23 -28.81
N LYS A 423 53.37 14.38 -29.40
CA LYS A 423 53.15 13.79 -30.72
C LYS A 423 53.27 12.26 -30.59
N GLY A 424 52.15 11.56 -30.63
CA GLY A 424 52.13 10.09 -30.47
C GLY A 424 52.56 9.66 -29.06
N LEU A 425 53.65 8.89 -28.95
CA LEU A 425 54.25 8.46 -27.67
C LEU A 425 55.46 9.32 -27.26
N GLN A 426 55.69 10.44 -27.95
CA GLN A 426 56.82 11.32 -27.73
C GLN A 426 56.35 12.67 -27.18
N LEU A 427 56.97 13.14 -26.09
CA LEU A 427 56.70 14.44 -25.49
C LEU A 427 57.60 15.52 -26.11
N GLN A 428 57.08 16.72 -26.27
CA GLN A 428 57.89 17.91 -26.57
C GLN A 428 58.11 18.66 -25.27
N VAL A 429 59.37 18.91 -24.94
CA VAL A 429 59.75 19.50 -23.67
C VAL A 429 60.66 20.71 -23.88
N VAL A 430 60.54 21.68 -22.98
CA VAL A 430 61.45 22.82 -22.86
C VAL A 430 62.10 22.80 -21.48
N ALA A 431 63.29 23.39 -21.37
CA ALA A 431 63.93 23.59 -20.07
C ALA A 431 62.96 24.35 -19.14
N GLY A 432 62.71 23.79 -17.95
CA GLY A 432 61.87 24.42 -16.95
C GLY A 432 62.65 25.49 -16.21
N ASP A 433 62.01 26.63 -15.93
CA ASP A 433 62.61 27.69 -15.11
C ASP A 433 63.13 27.10 -13.78
N THR A 434 64.45 27.16 -13.58
CA THR A 434 65.10 26.77 -12.35
C THR A 434 64.76 27.80 -11.27
N GLU A 435 63.72 27.55 -10.47
CA GLU A 435 63.59 28.25 -9.20
C GLU A 435 64.78 27.85 -8.33
N ALA A 436 65.69 28.80 -8.12
CA ALA A 436 66.84 28.68 -7.27
C ALA A 436 66.41 28.16 -5.88
N LYS A 437 66.83 26.93 -5.57
CA LYS A 437 66.74 26.33 -4.25
C LYS A 437 67.59 27.18 -3.30
N LYS A 438 66.96 28.09 -2.55
CA LYS A 438 67.59 28.72 -1.38
C LYS A 438 67.89 27.60 -0.37
N GLU A 439 69.17 27.28 -0.21
CA GLU A 439 69.67 26.62 0.99
C GLU A 439 69.43 27.57 2.18
N ASN A 440 68.58 27.15 3.12
CA ASN A 440 68.65 27.65 4.49
C ASN A 440 69.49 26.62 5.27
N GLY A 441 70.69 27.05 5.68
CA GLY A 441 71.39 26.51 6.84
C GLY A 441 70.82 27.03 8.13
#